data_AF-A0A8J7LMX2-F1
#
_entry.id   AF-A0A8J7LMX2-F1
#
_cell.length_a   1.000
_cell.length_b   1.000
_cell.length_c   1.000
_cell.angle_alpha   90.00
_cell.angle_beta   90.00
_cell.angle_gamma   90.00
#
_symmetry.space_group_name_H-M   'P 1'
#
loop_
_entity.id
_entity.type
_entity.pdbx_description
1 polymer ?
#
loop_
_entity_poly.entity_id
_entity_poly.type
_entity_poly.pdbx_seq_one_letter_code
_entity_poly.pdbx_strand_id
1 'polypeptide(L)'
;MKTIILIFLSFLIFSCNQIKKENGVQLNGKYSIADFRMTPEFKKDSIGRKKLMSILTSGQYKFDFSLKDSIVKIDPKFGMEYFGDSIFEYKVDKKFIALRNPYKKINLPYKNDHGIIRLLIDKKGIELFSITPSKK
;
A
#
# COMPACT_ATOMS: atom_id res chain seq x y z
N MET A 1 -24.38 54.47 -19.02
CA MET A 1 -24.37 53.07 -18.56
C MET A 1 -23.46 52.21 -19.46
N LYS A 2 -22.13 52.30 -19.33
CA LYS A 2 -21.20 51.40 -20.07
C LYS A 2 -19.92 51.02 -19.31
N THR A 3 -19.71 51.52 -18.10
CA THR A 3 -18.43 51.38 -17.40
C THR A 3 -18.39 50.32 -16.30
N ILE A 4 -19.47 49.55 -16.10
CA ILE A 4 -19.56 48.57 -15.00
C ILE A 4 -19.20 47.13 -15.44
N ILE A 5 -19.13 46.86 -16.74
CA ILE A 5 -19.00 45.49 -17.27
C ILE A 5 -17.55 44.97 -17.28
N LEU A 6 -16.54 45.83 -17.11
CA LEU A 6 -15.13 45.44 -17.30
C LEU A 6 -14.43 44.89 -16.04
N ILE A 7 -15.03 44.98 -14.85
CA ILE A 7 -14.38 44.52 -13.60
C ILE A 7 -14.71 43.05 -13.29
N PHE A 8 -15.75 42.47 -13.90
CA PHE A 8 -16.13 41.07 -13.64
C PHE A 8 -15.31 40.04 -14.43
N LEU A 9 -14.55 40.46 -15.46
CA LEU A 9 -13.78 39.53 -16.31
C LEU A 9 -12.35 39.26 -15.81
N SER A 10 -11.83 40.06 -14.88
CA SER A 10 -10.48 39.87 -14.32
C SER A 10 -10.41 38.85 -13.17
N PHE A 11 -11.55 38.43 -12.62
CA PHE A 11 -11.60 37.43 -11.55
C PHE A 11 -11.58 35.97 -12.02
N LEU A 12 -11.68 35.70 -13.34
CA LEU A 12 -11.74 34.33 -13.86
C LEU A 12 -10.38 33.68 -14.15
N ILE A 13 -9.27 34.42 -14.07
CA ILE A 13 -7.93 33.87 -14.37
C ILE A 13 -7.18 33.38 -13.11
N PHE A 14 -7.75 33.62 -11.92
CA PHE A 14 -7.28 33.05 -10.64
C PHE A 14 -8.12 31.86 -10.19
N SER A 15 -8.75 31.13 -11.12
CA SER A 15 -9.08 29.74 -10.84
C SER A 15 -7.75 28.99 -10.76
N CYS A 16 -7.20 29.00 -9.55
CA CYS A 16 -6.20 28.08 -9.06
C CYS A 16 -6.45 26.70 -9.67
N ASN A 17 -5.72 26.38 -10.73
CA ASN A 17 -5.20 25.03 -10.92
C ASN A 17 -4.27 24.77 -9.73
N GLN A 18 -4.85 24.63 -8.54
CA GLN A 18 -4.32 23.67 -7.59
C GLN A 18 -4.49 22.33 -8.29
N ILE A 19 -3.53 22.01 -9.15
CA ILE A 19 -3.06 20.65 -9.33
C ILE A 19 -2.84 20.23 -7.89
N LYS A 20 -3.85 19.60 -7.28
CA LYS A 20 -3.70 18.91 -6.03
C LYS A 20 -2.53 17.99 -6.33
N LYS A 21 -1.35 18.29 -5.78
CA LYS A 21 -0.36 17.27 -5.48
C LYS A 21 -1.14 16.33 -4.59
N GLU A 22 -1.80 15.36 -5.20
CA GLU A 22 -2.27 14.20 -4.50
C GLU A 22 -1.01 13.67 -3.84
N ASN A 23 -0.92 13.90 -2.52
CA ASN A 23 0.16 13.40 -1.70
C ASN A 23 0.06 11.88 -1.77
N GLY A 24 0.66 11.31 -2.82
CA GLY A 24 0.83 9.89 -2.99
C GLY A 24 1.54 9.37 -1.75
N VAL A 25 1.14 8.18 -1.31
CA VAL A 25 1.77 7.56 -0.15
C VAL A 25 3.23 7.29 -0.49
N GLN A 26 4.13 7.91 0.27
CA GLN A 26 5.55 7.60 0.16
C GLN A 26 5.88 6.50 1.16
N LEU A 27 6.20 5.33 0.64
CA LEU A 27 6.64 4.20 1.44
C LEU A 27 8.15 4.29 1.63
N ASN A 28 8.61 4.30 2.89
CA ASN A 28 10.03 4.24 3.24
C ASN A 28 10.21 3.69 4.65
N GLY A 29 11.22 2.86 4.85
CA GLY A 29 11.53 2.17 6.10
C GLY A 29 10.72 0.89 6.32
N LYS A 30 10.73 0.43 7.57
CA LYS A 30 10.16 -0.85 8.00
C LYS A 30 8.68 -0.72 8.35
N TYR A 31 7.88 -1.70 7.93
CA TYR A 31 6.45 -1.79 8.20
C TYR A 31 6.08 -3.16 8.74
N SER A 32 5.20 -3.18 9.76
CA SER A 32 4.65 -4.38 10.38
C SER A 32 3.19 -4.55 10.01
N ILE A 33 2.66 -5.77 10.10
CA ILE A 33 1.21 -6.01 9.99
C ILE A 33 0.56 -5.55 11.29
N ALA A 34 -0.37 -4.60 11.19
CA ALA A 34 -1.16 -4.11 12.29
C ALA A 34 -2.48 -4.87 12.45
N ASP A 35 -3.09 -5.27 11.33
CA ASP A 35 -4.35 -6.01 11.29
C ASP A 35 -4.49 -6.75 9.95
N PHE A 36 -5.42 -7.70 9.86
CA PHE A 36 -5.71 -8.44 8.63
C PHE A 36 -7.16 -8.93 8.59
N ARG A 37 -7.70 -9.05 7.38
CA ARG A 37 -9.07 -9.54 7.18
C ARG A 37 -9.04 -10.86 6.43
N MET A 38 -9.84 -11.80 6.92
CA MET A 38 -9.98 -13.15 6.38
C MET A 38 -11.40 -13.38 5.86
N THR A 39 -11.52 -14.22 4.83
CA THR A 39 -12.82 -14.67 4.34
C THR A 39 -13.55 -15.51 5.41
N PRO A 40 -14.90 -15.61 5.37
CA PRO A 40 -15.66 -16.43 6.32
C PRO A 40 -15.24 -17.91 6.35
N GLU A 41 -14.85 -18.47 5.21
CA GLU A 41 -14.40 -19.86 5.07
C GLU A 41 -13.06 -20.04 5.78
N PHE A 42 -12.12 -19.13 5.55
CA PHE A 42 -10.79 -19.21 6.16
C PHE A 42 -10.83 -18.99 7.68
N LYS A 43 -11.83 -18.26 8.20
CA LYS A 43 -12.06 -18.16 9.65
C LYS A 43 -12.34 -19.52 10.31
N LYS A 44 -12.92 -20.47 9.57
CA LYS A 44 -13.21 -21.83 10.04
C LYS A 44 -12.03 -22.79 9.85
N ASP A 45 -11.06 -22.45 9.01
CA ASP A 45 -9.84 -23.24 8.79
C ASP A 45 -8.85 -23.08 9.95
N SER A 46 -8.85 -24.05 10.87
CA SER A 46 -7.94 -24.03 12.02
C SER A 46 -6.46 -24.19 11.63
N ILE A 47 -6.16 -24.96 10.58
CA ILE A 47 -4.78 -25.26 10.16
C ILE A 47 -4.20 -24.06 9.42
N GLY A 48 -4.94 -23.52 8.44
CA GLY A 48 -4.56 -22.32 7.70
C GLY A 48 -4.33 -21.13 8.62
N ARG A 49 -5.19 -20.91 9.63
CA ARG A 49 -5.00 -19.85 10.63
C ARG A 49 -3.76 -20.05 11.49
N LYS A 50 -3.48 -21.28 11.95
CA LYS A 50 -2.24 -21.57 12.71
C LYS A 50 -0.99 -21.26 11.87
N LYS A 51 -1.01 -21.66 10.59
CA LYS A 51 0.07 -21.34 9.64
C LYS A 51 0.22 -19.82 9.47
N LEU A 52 -0.87 -19.10 9.24
CA LEU A 52 -0.86 -17.64 9.13
C LEU A 52 -0.28 -16.99 10.39
N MET A 53 -0.73 -17.39 11.58
CA MET A 53 -0.22 -16.82 12.85
C MET A 53 1.27 -17.04 12.99
N SER A 54 1.78 -18.25 12.68
CA SER A 54 3.22 -18.53 12.70
C SER A 54 4.01 -17.66 11.73
N ILE A 55 3.45 -17.34 10.57
CA ILE A 55 4.07 -16.41 9.62
C ILE A 55 4.00 -14.99 10.16
N LEU A 56 2.87 -14.53 10.68
CA LEU A 56 2.72 -13.15 11.14
C LEU A 56 3.57 -12.80 12.36
N THR A 57 3.76 -13.74 13.29
CA THR A 57 4.57 -13.54 14.50
C THR A 57 6.08 -13.69 14.27
N SER A 58 6.52 -14.11 13.08
CA SER A 58 7.94 -14.20 12.78
C SER A 58 8.56 -12.84 12.50
N GLY A 59 9.65 -12.49 13.17
CA GLY A 59 10.36 -11.22 12.92
C GLY A 59 9.59 -9.97 13.36
N GLN A 60 10.25 -8.82 13.33
CA GLN A 60 9.72 -7.57 13.87
C GLN A 60 8.88 -6.77 12.85
N TYR A 61 9.17 -6.92 11.56
CA TYR A 61 8.53 -6.21 10.45
C TYR A 61 8.35 -7.17 9.27
N LYS A 62 7.40 -6.86 8.38
CA LYS A 62 7.10 -7.66 7.18
C LYS A 62 7.56 -7.04 5.89
N PHE A 63 7.76 -5.72 5.87
CA PHE A 63 8.24 -5.00 4.70
C PHE A 63 9.32 -4.03 5.13
N ASP A 64 10.34 -3.86 4.30
CA ASP A 64 11.37 -2.83 4.40
C ASP A 64 11.49 -2.15 3.04
N PHE A 65 10.90 -0.96 2.93
CA PHE A 65 10.89 -0.17 1.71
C PHE A 65 12.10 0.77 1.70
N SER A 66 12.95 0.66 0.69
CA SER A 66 14.01 1.64 0.40
C SER A 66 13.52 2.57 -0.70
N LEU A 67 13.23 3.83 -0.37
CA LEU A 67 12.92 4.84 -1.38
C LEU A 67 14.12 5.10 -2.30
N LYS A 68 15.35 5.05 -1.75
CA LYS A 68 16.59 5.32 -2.48
C LYS A 68 16.79 4.34 -3.64
N ASP A 69 16.56 3.06 -3.38
CA ASP A 69 16.82 2.00 -4.35
C ASP A 69 15.55 1.59 -5.09
N SER A 70 14.38 2.13 -4.69
CA SER A 70 13.06 1.67 -5.13
C SER A 70 12.86 0.17 -4.95
N ILE A 71 13.45 -0.40 -3.89
CA ILE A 71 13.34 -1.83 -3.55
C ILE A 71 12.52 -2.01 -2.28
N VAL A 72 11.65 -3.02 -2.27
CA VAL A 72 11.05 -3.55 -1.05
C VAL A 72 11.59 -4.95 -0.77
N LYS A 73 12.04 -5.14 0.47
CA LYS A 73 12.35 -6.46 1.02
C LYS A 73 11.19 -6.88 1.91
N ILE A 74 10.59 -8.02 1.59
CA ILE A 74 9.49 -8.63 2.32
C ILE A 74 10.06 -9.76 3.17
N ASP A 75 9.58 -9.94 4.39
CA ASP A 75 9.94 -11.10 5.24
C ASP A 75 9.84 -12.40 4.41
N PRO A 76 10.89 -13.24 4.31
CA PRO A 76 10.93 -14.31 3.32
C PRO A 76 9.75 -15.29 3.40
N LYS A 77 9.34 -15.69 4.61
CA LYS A 77 8.19 -16.60 4.79
C LYS A 77 6.90 -15.97 4.31
N PHE A 78 6.67 -14.72 4.69
CA PHE A 78 5.48 -13.96 4.29
C PHE A 78 5.48 -13.63 2.79
N GLY A 79 6.63 -13.19 2.26
CA GLY A 79 6.87 -12.91 0.85
C GLY A 79 6.57 -14.11 -0.03
N MET A 80 7.18 -15.26 0.26
CA MET A 80 6.95 -16.49 -0.49
C MET A 80 5.49 -16.95 -0.40
N GLU A 81 4.84 -16.80 0.76
CA GLU A 81 3.45 -17.24 0.92
C GLU A 81 2.46 -16.40 0.09
N TYR A 82 2.59 -15.07 0.08
CA TYR A 82 1.56 -14.18 -0.50
C TYR A 82 1.96 -13.54 -1.84
N PHE A 83 3.26 -13.38 -2.09
CA PHE A 83 3.81 -12.72 -3.26
C PHE A 83 4.62 -13.71 -4.13
N GLY A 84 5.06 -14.83 -3.54
CA GLY A 84 5.86 -15.86 -4.19
C GLY A 84 7.30 -15.41 -4.50
N ASP A 85 7.75 -14.35 -3.84
CA ASP A 85 9.15 -13.90 -3.72
C ASP A 85 9.24 -12.92 -2.54
N SER A 86 10.44 -12.50 -2.17
CA SER A 86 10.72 -11.63 -1.03
C SER A 86 11.39 -10.32 -1.41
N ILE A 87 11.88 -10.16 -2.64
CA ILE A 87 12.56 -8.93 -3.07
C ILE A 87 11.94 -8.47 -4.38
N PHE A 88 11.54 -7.19 -4.40
CA PHE A 88 10.94 -6.56 -5.56
C PHE A 88 11.43 -5.12 -5.69
N GLU A 89 11.60 -4.67 -6.93
CA GLU A 89 11.44 -3.25 -7.24
C GLU A 89 9.99 -2.85 -6.96
N TYR A 90 9.77 -1.66 -6.39
CA TYR A 90 8.43 -1.14 -6.17
C TYR A 90 8.24 0.28 -6.68
N LYS A 91 7.01 0.56 -7.09
CA LYS A 91 6.53 1.91 -7.40
C LYS A 91 5.13 2.09 -6.83
N VAL A 92 4.89 3.20 -6.15
CA VAL A 92 3.55 3.56 -5.66
C VAL A 92 2.84 4.40 -6.71
N ASP A 93 1.75 3.87 -7.26
CA ASP A 93 0.81 4.60 -8.09
C ASP A 93 -0.49 4.88 -7.30
N LYS A 94 -1.39 5.72 -7.81
CA LYS A 94 -2.59 6.17 -7.08
C LYS A 94 -3.50 5.05 -6.57
N LYS A 95 -3.54 3.91 -7.27
CA LYS A 95 -4.49 2.80 -7.00
C LYS A 95 -3.82 1.51 -6.54
N PHE A 96 -2.51 1.38 -6.76
CA PHE A 96 -1.77 0.15 -6.48
C PHE A 96 -0.30 0.43 -6.22
N ILE A 97 0.35 -0.48 -5.51
CA ILE A 97 1.80 -0.58 -5.41
C ILE A 97 2.22 -1.61 -6.46
N ALA A 98 2.94 -1.18 -7.50
CA ALA A 98 3.54 -2.10 -8.45
C ALA A 98 4.76 -2.74 -7.79
N LEU A 99 4.82 -4.06 -7.80
CA LEU A 99 5.98 -4.85 -7.40
C LEU A 99 6.49 -5.62 -8.62
N ARG A 100 7.80 -5.58 -8.87
CA ARG A 100 8.41 -6.24 -10.02
C ARG A 100 9.74 -6.89 -9.63
N ASN A 101 9.98 -8.06 -10.17
CA ASN A 101 11.30 -8.66 -10.27
C ASN A 101 11.44 -9.33 -11.65
N PRO A 102 12.58 -9.97 -11.98
CA PRO A 102 12.77 -10.62 -13.29
C PRO A 102 11.73 -11.68 -13.65
N TYR A 103 11.07 -12.29 -12.65
CA TYR A 103 10.17 -13.43 -12.83
C TYR A 103 8.70 -13.06 -12.70
N LYS A 104 8.38 -11.91 -12.09
CA LYS A 104 7.01 -11.60 -11.67
C LYS A 104 6.73 -10.11 -11.65
N LYS A 105 5.48 -9.78 -11.97
CA LYS A 105 4.89 -8.46 -11.77
C LYS A 105 3.60 -8.60 -10.97
N ILE A 106 3.43 -7.78 -9.94
CA ILE A 106 2.25 -7.75 -9.08
C ILE A 106 1.79 -6.30 -9.00
N ASN A 107 0.55 -6.02 -9.37
CA ASN A 107 -0.07 -4.75 -9.06
C ASN A 107 -0.90 -4.96 -7.81
N LEU A 108 -0.42 -4.51 -6.65
CA LEU A 108 -1.05 -4.70 -5.36
C LEU A 108 -1.98 -3.52 -5.06
N PRO A 109 -3.31 -3.66 -5.19
CA PRO A 109 -4.20 -2.56 -4.89
C PRO A 109 -4.11 -2.20 -3.40
N TYR A 110 -4.24 -0.93 -3.07
CA TYR A 110 -4.20 -0.49 -1.67
C TYR A 110 -5.14 0.67 -1.37
N LYS A 111 -5.43 0.85 -0.10
CA LYS A 111 -6.04 2.07 0.46
C LYS A 111 -5.11 2.65 1.51
N ASN A 112 -5.11 3.97 1.67
CA ASN A 112 -4.41 4.63 2.76
C ASN A 112 -5.39 5.45 3.58
N ASP A 113 -5.51 5.07 4.85
CA ASP A 113 -6.45 5.64 5.78
C ASP A 113 -5.64 6.21 6.96
N HIS A 114 -5.26 7.49 6.85
CA HIS A 114 -4.50 8.23 7.85
C HIS A 114 -3.19 7.54 8.29
N GLY A 115 -2.43 6.99 7.33
CA GLY A 115 -1.14 6.34 7.59
C GLY A 115 -1.23 4.83 7.83
N ILE A 116 -2.43 4.26 7.89
CA ILE A 116 -2.64 2.82 7.83
C ILE A 116 -2.84 2.43 6.36
N ILE A 117 -1.94 1.60 5.85
CA ILE A 117 -1.94 1.18 4.45
C ILE A 117 -2.57 -0.21 4.37
N ARG A 118 -3.71 -0.31 3.70
CA ARG A 118 -4.47 -1.55 3.54
C ARG A 118 -4.15 -2.17 2.20
N LEU A 119 -3.30 -3.19 2.21
CA LEU A 119 -2.92 -3.98 1.05
C LEU A 119 -4.03 -4.97 0.74
N LEU A 120 -4.67 -4.85 -0.42
CA LEU A 120 -5.76 -5.72 -0.85
C LEU A 120 -5.15 -6.94 -1.56
N ILE A 121 -5.11 -8.07 -0.87
CA ILE A 121 -4.36 -9.26 -1.29
C ILE A 121 -5.25 -10.22 -2.06
N ASP A 122 -6.46 -10.45 -1.56
CA ASP A 122 -7.46 -11.41 -2.06
C ASP A 122 -6.85 -12.76 -2.50
N LYS A 123 -6.08 -13.37 -1.59
CA LYS A 123 -5.40 -14.66 -1.82
C LYS A 123 -5.39 -15.50 -0.56
N LYS A 124 -5.49 -16.82 -0.73
CA LYS A 124 -5.33 -17.81 0.35
C LYS A 124 -6.23 -17.51 1.56
N GLY A 125 -7.47 -17.10 1.31
CA GLY A 125 -8.43 -16.77 2.36
C GLY A 125 -8.18 -15.45 3.08
N ILE A 126 -7.20 -14.64 2.62
CA ILE A 126 -6.92 -13.30 3.13
C ILE A 126 -7.42 -12.25 2.14
N GLU A 127 -8.26 -11.34 2.61
CA GLU A 127 -8.78 -10.24 1.82
C GLU A 127 -7.83 -9.04 1.85
N LEU A 128 -7.28 -8.70 3.03
CA LEU A 128 -6.31 -7.62 3.18
C LEU A 128 -5.34 -7.81 4.35
N PHE A 129 -4.19 -7.15 4.24
CA PHE A 129 -3.29 -6.84 5.35
C PHE A 129 -3.22 -5.33 5.55
N SER A 130 -3.40 -4.86 6.78
CA SER A 130 -3.14 -3.48 7.17
C SER A 130 -1.70 -3.38 7.67
N ILE A 131 -0.91 -2.48 7.10
CA ILE A 131 0.47 -2.24 7.49
C ILE A 131 0.64 -0.82 8.04
N THR A 132 1.53 -0.69 9.02
CA THR A 132 1.93 0.58 9.62
C THR A 132 3.45 0.61 9.77
N PRO A 133 4.07 1.80 9.84
CA PRO A 133 5.48 1.91 10.18
C PRO A 133 5.79 1.13 11.47
N SER A 134 6.84 0.31 11.44
CA SER A 134 7.29 -0.42 12.61
C SER A 134 7.83 0.55 13.65
N LYS A 135 7.49 0.35 14.92
CA LYS A 135 8.13 1.10 16.02
C LYS A 135 9.62 0.73 16.03
N LYS A 136 10.47 1.74 16.14
CA LYS A 136 11.92 1.55 16.30
C LYS A 136 12.25 0.91 17.63
#